data_AF-A0A918VFU4-F1
#
_entry.id   AF-A0A918VFU4-F1
#
_cell.length_a   1.000
_cell.length_b   1.000
_cell.length_c   1.000
_cell.angle_alpha   90.00
_cell.angle_beta   90.00
_cell.angle_gamma   90.00
#
_symmetry.space_group_name_H-M   'P 1'
#
loop_
_entity.id
_entity.type
_entity.pdbx_description
1 polymer ?
#
loop_
_entity_poly.entity_id
_entity_poly.type
_entity_poly.pdbx_seq_one_letter_code
_entity_poly.pdbx_strand_id
1 'polypeptide(L)'
;MTRPEPNPALPGEQRARLRQQRVWRAMLVPGLAAVAVLYAVRQGLGGSIYDAQGQVHPTFAIVFSVVVALFALIGAIWHHRAIDEQEERAILWGNTAGFYTVIPSAMIVETLTLARLIEPVSHVTMMLGALAVSVATYLWVRFR
;
A
#
# COMPACT_ATOMS: atom_id res chain seq x y z
N MET A 1 9.06 16.09 23.98
CA MET A 1 9.07 16.60 22.59
C MET A 1 7.91 17.57 22.46
N THR A 2 8.19 18.87 22.54
CA THR A 2 7.19 19.93 22.40
C THR A 2 6.80 20.05 20.92
N ARG A 3 5.49 19.99 20.61
CA ARG A 3 4.99 20.29 19.26
C ARG A 3 5.54 21.68 18.87
N PRO A 4 6.13 21.86 17.68
CA PRO A 4 6.49 23.20 17.23
C PRO A 4 5.20 24.03 17.16
N GLU A 5 5.17 25.13 17.91
CA GLU A 5 4.12 26.16 17.83
C GLU A 5 3.85 26.47 16.35
N PRO A 6 2.58 26.48 15.91
CA PRO A 6 2.26 26.72 14.51
C PRO A 6 2.75 28.11 14.14
N ASN A 7 3.71 28.19 13.21
CA ASN A 7 4.25 29.46 12.73
C ASN A 7 3.09 30.38 12.30
N PRO A 8 2.86 31.52 12.98
CA PRO A 8 1.72 32.39 12.74
C PRO A 8 1.79 33.11 11.39
N ALA A 9 2.92 33.02 10.68
CA ALA A 9 3.19 33.79 9.47
C ALA A 9 2.55 33.27 8.16
N LEU A 10 1.91 32.08 8.15
CA LEU A 10 1.35 31.51 6.92
C LEU A 10 -0.19 31.50 6.91
N PRO A 11 -0.84 32.15 5.93
CA PRO A 11 -2.28 32.03 5.69
C PRO A 11 -2.72 30.56 5.64
N GLY A 12 -3.93 30.26 6.13
CA GLY A 12 -4.45 28.89 6.23
C GLY A 12 -4.40 28.12 4.89
N GLU A 13 -4.64 28.81 3.77
CA GLU A 13 -4.55 28.22 2.43
C GLU A 13 -3.14 27.81 2.02
N GLN A 14 -2.10 28.59 2.37
CA GLN A 14 -0.71 28.24 2.09
C GLN A 14 -0.28 27.01 2.90
N ARG A 15 -0.75 26.88 4.15
CA ARG A 15 -0.53 25.69 4.98
C ARG A 15 -1.20 24.45 4.39
N ALA A 16 -2.42 24.58 3.87
CA ALA A 16 -3.13 23.49 3.20
C ALA A 16 -2.40 23.04 1.92
N ARG A 17 -1.95 23.99 1.08
CA ARG A 17 -1.17 23.69 -0.13
C ARG A 17 0.17 23.00 0.16
N LEU A 18 0.88 23.43 1.21
CA LEU A 18 2.15 22.80 1.61
C LEU A 18 1.93 21.38 2.16
N ARG A 19 0.86 21.14 2.93
CA ARG A 19 0.46 19.79 3.36
C ARG A 19 0.13 18.91 2.16
N GLN A 20 -0.68 19.41 1.23
CA GLN A 20 -1.04 18.71 0.00
C GLN A 20 0.19 18.37 -0.85
N GLN A 21 1.13 19.32 -1.03
CA GLN A 21 2.38 19.06 -1.73
C GLN A 21 3.26 18.01 -1.04
N ARG A 22 3.32 18.01 0.30
CA ARG A 22 4.06 16.99 1.04
C ARG A 22 3.44 15.61 0.86
N VAL A 23 2.11 15.50 0.91
CA VAL A 23 1.39 14.23 0.66
C VAL A 23 1.63 13.74 -0.76
N TRP A 24 1.53 14.62 -1.76
CA TRP A 24 1.78 14.26 -3.16
C TRP A 24 3.23 13.83 -3.40
N ARG A 25 4.21 14.56 -2.87
CA ARG A 25 5.63 14.17 -2.98
C ARG A 25 5.91 12.86 -2.27
N ALA A 26 5.27 12.64 -1.11
CA ALA A 26 5.36 11.39 -0.39
C ALA A 26 4.84 10.25 -1.29
N MET A 27 3.69 10.36 -1.95
CA MET A 27 3.17 9.28 -2.81
C MET A 27 3.95 9.10 -4.13
N LEU A 28 4.34 10.19 -4.79
CA LEU A 28 4.95 10.16 -6.12
C LEU A 28 6.36 9.55 -6.13
N VAL A 29 7.21 9.90 -5.17
CA VAL A 29 8.61 9.44 -5.14
C VAL A 29 8.74 7.91 -5.04
N PRO A 30 8.11 7.22 -4.06
CA PRO A 30 8.14 5.77 -3.99
C PRO A 30 7.37 5.11 -5.14
N GLY A 31 6.34 5.76 -5.69
CA GLY A 31 5.63 5.26 -6.86
C GLY A 31 6.52 5.22 -8.11
N LEU A 32 7.26 6.30 -8.36
CA LEU A 32 8.25 6.37 -9.44
C LEU A 32 9.41 5.40 -9.21
N ALA A 33 9.89 5.25 -7.97
CA ALA A 33 10.91 4.28 -7.63
C ALA A 33 10.43 2.84 -7.89
N ALA A 34 9.20 2.50 -7.49
CA ALA A 34 8.57 1.21 -7.76
C ALA A 34 8.49 0.92 -9.28
N VAL A 35 8.01 1.90 -10.07
CA VAL A 35 7.95 1.79 -11.53
C VAL A 35 9.35 1.59 -12.13
N ALA A 36 10.35 2.33 -11.66
CA ALA A 36 11.73 2.20 -12.14
C ALA A 36 12.31 0.81 -11.84
N VAL A 37 12.05 0.26 -10.65
CA VAL A 37 12.46 -1.11 -10.27
C VAL A 37 11.82 -2.13 -11.18
N LEU A 38 10.50 -2.08 -11.37
CA LEU A 38 9.77 -3.01 -12.23
C LEU A 38 10.21 -2.92 -13.69
N TYR A 39 10.49 -1.71 -14.16
CA TYR A 39 11.03 -1.47 -15.49
C TYR A 39 12.42 -2.09 -15.64
N ALA A 40 13.32 -1.89 -14.66
CA ALA A 40 14.67 -2.46 -14.69
C ALA A 40 14.63 -4.00 -14.69
N VAL A 41 13.76 -4.60 -13.89
CA VAL A 41 13.55 -6.06 -13.87
C VAL A 41 13.07 -6.55 -15.23
N ARG A 42 12.05 -5.90 -15.81
CA ARG A 42 11.56 -6.24 -17.15
C ARG A 42 12.66 -6.18 -18.20
N GLN A 43 13.54 -5.17 -18.15
CA GLN A 43 14.68 -5.07 -19.07
C GLN A 43 15.69 -6.20 -18.84
N GLY A 44 15.98 -6.55 -17.58
CA GLY A 44 16.81 -7.70 -17.23
C GLY A 44 16.26 -9.05 -17.69
N LEU A 45 14.94 -9.13 -17.94
CA LEU A 45 14.24 -10.30 -18.50
C LEU A 45 14.13 -10.27 -20.04
N GLY A 46 14.87 -9.39 -20.73
CA GLY A 46 14.82 -9.28 -22.19
C GLY A 46 13.63 -8.46 -22.72
N GLY A 47 13.04 -7.59 -21.88
CA GLY A 47 11.98 -6.68 -22.27
C GLY A 47 10.56 -7.28 -22.21
N SER A 48 10.42 -8.53 -21.77
CA SER A 48 9.14 -9.19 -21.53
C SER A 48 8.98 -9.52 -20.05
N ILE A 49 7.75 -9.42 -19.55
CA ILE A 49 7.39 -9.96 -18.23
C ILE A 49 6.90 -11.41 -18.32
N TYR A 50 6.80 -11.95 -19.54
CA TYR A 50 6.35 -13.30 -19.82
C TYR A 50 7.52 -14.19 -20.22
N ASP A 51 7.46 -15.46 -19.81
CA ASP A 51 8.38 -16.51 -20.24
C ASP A 51 8.02 -17.05 -21.65
N ALA A 52 8.78 -18.05 -22.11
CA ALA A 52 8.59 -18.66 -23.42
C ALA A 52 7.23 -19.39 -23.56
N GLN A 53 6.58 -19.70 -22.44
CA GLN A 53 5.30 -20.38 -22.34
C GLN A 53 4.13 -19.36 -22.19
N GLY A 54 4.42 -18.07 -22.25
CA GLY A 54 3.43 -17.00 -22.09
C GLY A 54 2.92 -16.84 -20.65
N GLN A 55 3.59 -17.44 -19.65
CA GLN A 55 3.29 -17.25 -18.23
C GLN A 55 4.07 -16.07 -17.69
N VAL A 56 3.61 -15.45 -16.59
CA VAL A 56 4.38 -14.37 -15.96
C VAL A 56 5.68 -14.93 -15.41
N HIS A 57 6.80 -14.29 -15.73
CA HIS A 57 8.11 -14.74 -15.32
C HIS A 57 8.22 -14.76 -13.78
N PRO A 58 8.68 -15.86 -13.14
CA PRO A 58 8.75 -15.98 -11.69
C PRO A 58 9.49 -14.84 -10.98
N THR A 59 10.65 -14.45 -11.53
CA THR A 59 11.43 -13.30 -11.01
C THR A 59 10.63 -12.01 -11.02
N PHE A 60 9.87 -11.74 -12.08
CA PHE A 60 9.04 -10.54 -12.15
C PHE A 60 7.93 -10.59 -11.10
N ALA A 61 7.24 -11.72 -10.97
CA ALA A 61 6.17 -11.89 -10.00
C ALA A 61 6.63 -11.71 -8.56
N ILE A 62 7.80 -12.24 -8.20
CA ILE A 62 8.39 -12.07 -6.87
C ILE A 62 8.73 -10.60 -6.62
N VAL A 63 9.45 -9.96 -7.54
CA VAL A 63 9.85 -8.55 -7.36
C VAL A 63 8.63 -7.63 -7.31
N PHE A 64 7.65 -7.86 -8.18
CA PHE A 64 6.37 -7.17 -8.14
C PHE A 64 5.69 -7.30 -6.79
N SER A 65 5.64 -8.51 -6.24
CA SER A 65 5.00 -8.76 -4.96
C SER A 65 5.69 -8.01 -3.81
N VAL A 66 7.02 -7.99 -3.79
CA VAL A 66 7.80 -7.23 -2.81
C VAL A 66 7.57 -5.74 -2.95
N VAL A 67 7.59 -5.21 -4.17
CA VAL A 67 7.37 -3.78 -4.44
C VAL A 67 5.97 -3.34 -4.00
N VAL A 68 4.94 -4.12 -4.34
CA VAL A 68 3.55 -3.84 -3.94
C VAL A 68 3.41 -3.88 -2.41
N ALA A 69 3.98 -4.88 -1.74
CA ALA A 69 3.94 -4.99 -0.28
C ALA A 69 4.62 -3.81 0.41
N LEU A 70 5.80 -3.40 -0.07
CA LEU A 70 6.53 -2.24 0.48
C LEU A 70 5.76 -0.93 0.23
N PHE A 71 5.18 -0.76 -0.94
CA PHE A 71 4.39 0.44 -1.26
C PHE A 71 3.14 0.53 -0.38
N ALA A 72 2.42 -0.58 -0.18
CA ALA A 72 1.28 -0.65 0.72
C ALA A 72 1.68 -0.32 2.17
N LEU A 73 2.80 -0.88 2.65
CA LEU A 73 3.31 -0.62 4.00
C LEU A 73 3.66 0.86 4.21
N ILE A 74 4.42 1.45 3.27
CA ILE A 74 4.80 2.87 3.34
C ILE A 74 3.55 3.76 3.26
N GLY A 75 2.63 3.43 2.36
CA GLY A 75 1.34 4.11 2.21
C GLY A 75 0.53 4.11 3.50
N ALA A 76 0.40 2.94 4.14
CA ALA A 76 -0.28 2.81 5.42
C ALA A 76 0.38 3.68 6.51
N ILE A 77 1.71 3.58 6.68
CA ILE A 77 2.44 4.35 7.71
C ILE A 77 2.22 5.85 7.54
N TRP A 78 2.29 6.37 6.31
CA TRP A 78 2.10 7.80 6.06
C TRP A 78 0.65 8.25 6.16
N HIS A 79 -0.29 7.45 5.68
CA HIS A 79 -1.72 7.72 5.86
C HIS A 79 -2.06 7.83 7.35
N HIS A 80 -1.58 6.90 8.17
CA HIS A 80 -1.79 6.93 9.63
C HIS A 80 -1.11 8.12 10.33
N ARG A 81 0.02 8.61 9.81
CA ARG A 81 0.68 9.82 10.35
C ARG A 81 -0.03 11.12 9.96
N ALA A 82 -0.80 11.14 8.88
CA ALA A 82 -1.47 12.34 8.39
C ALA A 82 -2.82 12.61 9.11
N ILE A 83 -3.45 11.58 9.67
CA ILE A 83 -4.76 11.66 10.31
C ILE A 83 -4.60 11.84 11.82
N ASP A 84 -4.90 13.05 12.29
CA ASP A 84 -4.66 13.47 13.66
C ASP A 84 -5.97 13.86 14.36
N GLU A 85 -6.84 12.87 14.65
CA GLU A 85 -7.99 12.99 15.56
C GLU A 85 -8.43 11.58 16.06
N GLN A 86 -8.60 11.39 17.37
CA GLN A 86 -8.66 10.05 17.99
C GLN A 86 -9.95 9.25 17.74
N GLU A 87 -11.10 9.89 17.53
CA GLU A 87 -12.36 9.18 17.28
C GLU A 87 -12.59 8.86 15.79
N GLU A 88 -12.15 9.75 14.89
CA GLU A 88 -12.13 9.47 13.44
C GLU A 88 -11.18 8.31 13.09
N ARG A 89 -10.15 8.09 13.92
CA ARG A 89 -9.17 7.02 13.75
C ARG A 89 -9.78 5.62 13.79
N ALA A 90 -10.75 5.29 14.64
CA ALA A 90 -11.20 3.89 14.73
C ALA A 90 -11.84 3.40 13.42
N ILE A 91 -12.70 4.22 12.81
CA ILE A 91 -13.41 3.92 11.57
C ILE A 91 -12.45 3.99 10.37
N LEU A 92 -11.57 5.00 10.34
CA LEU A 92 -10.52 5.10 9.31
C LEU A 92 -9.52 3.94 9.40
N TRP A 93 -9.14 3.48 10.59
CA TRP A 93 -8.19 2.37 10.74
C TRP A 93 -8.79 1.05 10.27
N GLY A 94 -10.05 0.75 10.59
CA GLY A 94 -10.71 -0.48 10.13
C GLY A 94 -10.86 -0.54 8.61
N ASN A 95 -11.25 0.58 7.98
CA ASN A 95 -11.47 0.66 6.54
C ASN A 95 -10.14 0.72 5.77
N THR A 96 -9.16 1.47 6.28
CA THR A 96 -7.85 1.60 5.65
C THR A 96 -6.99 0.34 5.83
N ALA A 97 -7.07 -0.34 6.99
CA ALA A 97 -6.44 -1.65 7.16
C ALA A 97 -7.07 -2.70 6.23
N GLY A 98 -8.40 -2.70 6.08
CA GLY A 98 -9.10 -3.54 5.11
C GLY A 98 -8.65 -3.25 3.67
N PHE A 99 -8.54 -1.97 3.30
CA PHE A 99 -8.11 -1.57 1.96
C PHE A 99 -6.66 -1.99 1.65
N TYR A 100 -5.72 -1.72 2.57
CA TYR A 100 -4.31 -2.10 2.41
C TYR A 100 -4.04 -3.60 2.55
N THR A 101 -4.98 -4.37 3.10
CA THR A 101 -4.87 -5.83 3.12
C THR A 101 -5.50 -6.47 1.90
N VAL A 102 -6.66 -6.00 1.41
CA VAL A 102 -7.32 -6.66 0.27
C VAL A 102 -6.61 -6.36 -1.05
N ILE A 103 -6.44 -5.08 -1.40
CA ILE A 103 -5.99 -4.73 -2.76
C ILE A 103 -4.54 -5.19 -3.01
N PRO A 104 -3.57 -4.87 -2.14
CA PRO A 104 -2.20 -5.32 -2.34
C PRO A 104 -2.08 -6.83 -2.30
N SER A 105 -2.76 -7.53 -1.38
CA SER A 105 -2.73 -8.99 -1.34
C SER A 105 -3.37 -9.59 -2.58
N ALA A 106 -4.48 -9.06 -3.10
CA ALA A 106 -5.11 -9.55 -4.33
C ALA A 106 -4.15 -9.45 -5.51
N MET A 107 -3.50 -8.29 -5.68
CA MET A 107 -2.50 -8.09 -6.73
C MET A 107 -1.31 -9.05 -6.60
N ILE A 108 -0.83 -9.27 -5.37
CA ILE A 108 0.26 -10.22 -5.08
C ILE A 108 -0.15 -11.65 -5.42
N VAL A 109 -1.29 -12.11 -4.89
CA VAL A 109 -1.80 -13.46 -5.09
C VAL A 109 -2.06 -13.74 -6.57
N GLU A 110 -2.71 -12.82 -7.28
CA GLU A 110 -2.99 -12.96 -8.70
C GLU A 110 -1.69 -13.06 -9.50
N THR A 111 -0.72 -12.19 -9.24
CA THR A 111 0.56 -12.19 -9.96
C THR A 111 1.37 -13.47 -9.68
N LEU A 112 1.40 -13.94 -8.44
CA LEU A 112 2.06 -15.20 -8.06
C LEU A 112 1.37 -16.42 -8.68
N THR A 113 0.03 -16.38 -8.80
CA THR A 113 -0.77 -17.43 -9.45
C THR A 113 -0.49 -17.45 -10.97
N LEU A 114 -0.43 -16.29 -11.63
CA LEU A 114 -0.07 -16.16 -13.05
C LEU A 114 1.36 -16.63 -13.36
N ALA A 115 2.24 -16.61 -12.36
CA ALA A 115 3.59 -17.18 -12.42
C ALA A 115 3.68 -18.64 -11.95
N ARG A 116 2.54 -19.27 -11.60
CA ARG A 116 2.44 -20.64 -11.07
C ARG A 116 3.29 -20.92 -9.84
N LEU A 117 3.54 -19.90 -9.03
CA LEU A 117 4.32 -20.01 -7.79
C LEU A 117 3.47 -20.45 -6.60
N ILE A 118 2.16 -20.22 -6.67
CA ILE A 118 1.17 -20.63 -5.67
C ILE A 118 -0.07 -21.19 -6.36
N GLU A 119 -0.86 -21.94 -5.61
CA GLU A 119 -2.20 -22.34 -6.05
C GLU A 119 -3.15 -21.13 -6.06
N PRO A 120 -4.15 -21.10 -6.98
CA PRO A 120 -5.14 -20.04 -7.01
C PRO A 120 -5.89 -19.94 -5.68
N VAL A 121 -5.87 -18.77 -5.06
CA VAL A 121 -6.64 -18.50 -3.84
C VAL A 121 -7.96 -17.83 -4.20
N SER A 122 -9.06 -18.31 -3.63
CA SER A 122 -10.37 -17.70 -3.84
C SER A 122 -10.42 -16.26 -3.29
N HIS A 123 -10.94 -15.33 -4.10
CA HIS A 123 -11.21 -13.96 -3.69
C HIS A 123 -12.10 -13.88 -2.44
N VAL A 124 -13.03 -14.84 -2.29
CA VAL A 124 -13.89 -14.93 -1.09
C VAL A 124 -13.05 -15.18 0.16
N THR A 125 -12.06 -16.07 0.09
CA THR A 125 -11.14 -16.35 1.19
C THR A 125 -10.34 -15.12 1.57
N MET A 126 -9.89 -14.35 0.58
CA MET A 126 -9.16 -13.10 0.81
C MET A 126 -10.04 -12.03 1.47
N MET A 127 -11.28 -11.88 1.01
CA MET A 127 -12.27 -10.99 1.63
C MET A 127 -12.57 -11.38 3.08
N LEU A 128 -12.72 -12.67 3.36
CA LEU A 128 -12.93 -13.16 4.73
C LEU A 128 -11.72 -12.87 5.63
N GLY A 129 -10.50 -13.04 5.13
CA GLY A 129 -9.28 -12.69 5.85
C GLY A 129 -9.23 -11.20 6.18
N ALA A 130 -9.52 -10.33 5.21
CA ALA A 130 -9.58 -8.89 5.44
C ALA A 130 -10.69 -8.49 6.42
N LEU A 131 -11.87 -9.09 6.31
CA LEU A 131 -12.95 -8.87 7.27
C LEU A 131 -12.51 -9.27 8.69
N ALA A 132 -11.85 -10.41 8.84
CA ALA A 132 -11.33 -10.85 10.13
C ALA A 132 -10.33 -9.85 10.71
N VAL A 133 -9.41 -9.31 9.90
CA VAL A 133 -8.44 -8.27 10.33
C VAL A 133 -9.15 -6.96 10.70
N SER A 134 -10.13 -6.52 9.92
CA SER A 134 -10.93 -5.32 10.24
C SER A 134 -11.71 -5.50 11.54
N VAL A 135 -12.34 -6.66 11.77
CA VAL A 135 -13.05 -6.97 13.01
C VAL A 135 -12.08 -7.02 14.20
N ALA A 136 -10.94 -7.69 14.05
CA ALA A 136 -9.92 -7.76 15.11
C ALA A 136 -9.38 -6.37 15.47
N THR A 137 -9.15 -5.52 14.47
CA THR A 137 -8.70 -4.13 14.66
C THR A 137 -9.77 -3.30 15.38
N TYR A 138 -11.04 -3.45 15.00
CA TYR A 138 -12.16 -2.81 15.68
C TYR A 138 -12.23 -3.22 17.16
N LEU A 139 -12.20 -4.52 17.44
CA LEU A 139 -12.25 -5.04 18.81
C LEU A 139 -11.06 -4.53 19.63
N TRP A 140 -9.85 -4.54 19.07
CA TRP A 140 -8.65 -4.01 19.73
C TRP A 140 -8.80 -2.53 20.09
N VAL A 141 -9.27 -1.69 19.17
CA VAL A 141 -9.44 -0.25 19.43
C VAL A 141 -10.57 0.02 20.42
N ARG A 142 -11.64 -0.78 20.39
CA ARG A 142 -12.82 -0.58 21.24
C ARG A 142 -12.60 -0.96 22.70
N PHE A 143 -11.75 -1.96 22.97
CA PHE A 143 -11.57 -2.55 24.31
C PHE A 143 -10.18 -2.32 24.92
N ARG A 144 -9.33 -1.52 24.26
CA ARG A 144 -8.06 -1.01 24.79
C ARG A 144 -8.28 0.38 25.41
#